data_AF-W5VNR4-F1
#
_entry.id   AF-W5VNR4-F1
#
_cell.length_a   1.000
_cell.length_b   1.000
_cell.length_c   1.000
_cell.angle_alpha   90.00
_cell.angle_beta   90.00
_cell.angle_gamma   90.00
#
_symmetry.space_group_name_H-M   'P 1'
#
loop_
_entity.id
_entity.type
_entity.pdbx_description
1 polymer ?
#
loop_
_entity_poly.entity_id
_entity_poly.type
_entity_poly.pdbx_seq_one_letter_code
_entity_poly.pdbx_strand_id
1 'polypeptide(L)'
;DPSNKARLLECLEGILNKAQDAPKSKKVQHSNAKNAVLFEAIALIIHMDSEPQLLVRACNQLGTFLSHRETNLRYLALESMCLLATSEFSHDAVKKHQDTIINSLKTERDVSVRQRAVDLLYAMCDRSNANQIVAEMLAYLETADYSIREEMVLKVAILAEKYATDYTWYVDVILKLI
;
A
#
# COMPACT_ATOMS: atom_id res chain seq x y z
N ASP A 1 30.35 -9.28 -1.54
CA ASP A 1 30.81 -10.20 -2.60
C ASP A 1 29.82 -10.16 -3.76
N PRO A 2 30.24 -9.71 -4.96
CA PRO A 2 29.39 -9.64 -6.14
C PRO A 2 28.70 -10.97 -6.50
N SER A 3 29.36 -12.10 -6.26
CA SER A 3 28.79 -13.43 -6.54
C SER A 3 27.58 -13.72 -5.64
N ASN A 4 27.67 -13.37 -4.35
CA ASN A 4 26.58 -13.54 -3.40
C ASN A 4 25.39 -12.62 -3.70
N LYS A 5 25.64 -11.38 -4.16
CA LYS A 5 24.57 -10.46 -4.60
C LYS A 5 23.81 -11.06 -5.79
N ALA A 6 24.51 -11.54 -6.81
CA ALA A 6 23.87 -12.13 -7.99
C ALA A 6 22.99 -13.34 -7.63
N ARG A 7 23.50 -14.26 -6.79
CA ARG A 7 22.74 -15.43 -6.31
C ARG A 7 21.51 -15.04 -5.51
N LEU A 8 21.60 -13.99 -4.69
CA LEU A 8 20.46 -13.48 -3.93
C LEU A 8 19.36 -12.94 -4.86
N LEU A 9 19.74 -12.14 -5.86
CA LEU A 9 18.79 -11.59 -6.83
C LEU A 9 18.08 -12.70 -7.62
N GLU A 10 18.83 -13.70 -8.10
CA GLU A 10 18.25 -14.87 -8.76
C GLU A 10 17.27 -15.63 -7.86
N CYS A 11 17.58 -15.77 -6.57
CA CYS A 11 16.68 -16.38 -5.60
C CYS A 11 15.38 -15.57 -5.42
N LEU A 12 15.49 -14.24 -5.31
CA LEU A 12 14.34 -13.34 -5.16
C LEU A 12 13.44 -13.36 -6.39
N GLU A 13 14.02 -13.34 -7.60
CA GLU A 13 13.28 -13.53 -8.84
C GLU A 13 12.59 -14.89 -8.91
N GLY A 14 13.30 -15.94 -8.51
CA GLY A 14 12.74 -17.29 -8.44
C GLY A 14 11.54 -17.40 -7.50
N ILE A 15 11.55 -16.69 -6.37
CA ILE A 15 10.42 -16.63 -5.44
C ILE A 15 9.24 -15.88 -6.06
N LEU A 16 9.47 -14.71 -6.68
CA LEU A 16 8.43 -13.95 -7.36
C LEU A 16 7.80 -14.72 -8.52
N ASN A 17 8.58 -15.47 -9.29
CA ASN A 17 8.06 -16.33 -10.37
C ASN A 17 7.14 -17.43 -9.80
N LYS A 18 7.57 -18.13 -8.76
CA LYS A 18 6.78 -19.20 -8.11
C LYS A 18 5.53 -18.68 -7.38
N ALA A 19 5.46 -17.39 -7.07
CA ALA A 19 4.26 -16.79 -6.50
C ALA A 19 3.06 -16.91 -7.45
N GLN A 20 3.31 -16.76 -8.76
CA GLN A 20 2.31 -16.81 -9.82
C GLN A 20 1.82 -18.23 -10.11
N ASP A 21 2.57 -19.25 -9.69
CA ASP A 21 2.17 -20.64 -9.86
C ASP A 21 0.93 -20.98 -9.04
N ALA A 22 0.04 -21.77 -9.64
CA ALA A 22 -1.12 -22.32 -8.97
C ALA A 22 -0.67 -23.11 -7.71
N PRO A 23 -1.41 -22.98 -6.58
CA PRO A 23 -1.03 -23.65 -5.36
C PRO A 23 -1.02 -25.18 -5.56
N LYS A 24 0.11 -25.82 -5.22
CA LYS A 24 0.29 -27.28 -5.34
C LYS A 24 -0.60 -28.08 -4.40
N SER A 25 -1.15 -27.43 -3.39
CA SER A 25 -2.09 -28.01 -2.44
C SER A 25 -3.25 -27.06 -2.19
N LYS A 26 -4.46 -27.61 -2.06
CA LYS A 26 -5.66 -26.86 -1.67
C LYS A 26 -5.71 -26.54 -0.17
N LYS A 27 -4.74 -27.02 0.62
CA LYS A 27 -4.67 -26.75 2.06
C LYS A 27 -4.24 -25.30 2.30
N VAL A 28 -5.01 -24.59 3.11
CA VAL A 28 -4.73 -23.18 3.48
C VAL A 28 -3.35 -23.02 4.11
N GLN A 29 -2.89 -23.99 4.92
CA GLN A 29 -1.56 -23.95 5.54
C GLN A 29 -0.43 -23.92 4.51
N HIS A 30 -0.60 -24.59 3.37
CA HIS A 30 0.40 -24.59 2.30
C HIS A 30 0.46 -23.23 1.61
N SER A 31 -0.70 -22.62 1.36
CA SER A 31 -0.79 -21.25 0.81
C SER A 31 -0.15 -20.25 1.75
N ASN A 32 -0.46 -20.32 3.06
CA ASN A 32 0.09 -19.42 4.07
C ASN A 32 1.61 -19.53 4.18
N ALA A 33 2.15 -20.76 4.17
CA ALA A 33 3.60 -20.96 4.18
C ALA A 33 4.27 -20.38 2.92
N LYS A 34 3.66 -20.57 1.73
CA LYS A 34 4.15 -19.98 0.48
C LYS A 34 4.15 -18.45 0.54
N ASN A 35 3.03 -17.88 1.00
CA ASN A 35 2.86 -16.43 1.07
C ASN A 35 3.77 -15.79 2.12
N ALA A 36 4.02 -16.46 3.25
CA ALA A 36 4.96 -15.97 4.25
C ALA A 36 6.38 -15.79 3.68
N VAL A 37 6.88 -16.79 2.93
CA VAL A 37 8.18 -16.68 2.24
C VAL A 37 8.18 -15.57 1.20
N LEU A 38 7.06 -15.40 0.48
CA LEU A 38 6.90 -14.33 -0.51
C LEU A 38 6.91 -12.94 0.12
N PHE A 39 6.17 -12.72 1.20
CA PHE A 39 6.14 -11.44 1.90
C PHE A 39 7.52 -11.06 2.46
N GLU A 40 8.25 -12.03 3.03
CA GLU A 40 9.61 -11.78 3.51
C GLU A 40 10.58 -11.46 2.37
N ALA A 41 10.46 -12.16 1.23
CA ALA A 41 11.25 -11.84 0.04
C ALA A 41 10.94 -10.43 -0.49
N ILE A 42 9.67 -10.02 -0.48
CA ILE A 42 9.25 -8.67 -0.85
C ILE A 42 9.80 -7.64 0.15
N ALA A 43 9.72 -7.89 1.44
CA ALA A 43 10.29 -7.02 2.47
C ALA A 43 11.80 -6.82 2.27
N LEU A 44 12.53 -7.89 1.93
CA LEU A 44 13.95 -7.79 1.60
C LEU A 44 14.21 -6.99 0.32
N ILE A 45 13.41 -7.18 -0.75
CA ILE A 45 13.51 -6.39 -1.98
C ILE A 45 13.33 -4.90 -1.67
N ILE A 46 12.32 -4.56 -0.87
CA ILE A 46 12.03 -3.19 -0.45
C ILE A 46 13.19 -2.62 0.38
N HIS A 47 13.71 -3.39 1.33
CA HIS A 47 14.80 -2.95 2.19
C HIS A 47 16.11 -2.69 1.44
N MET A 48 16.40 -3.49 0.40
CA MET A 48 17.60 -3.27 -0.43
C MET A 48 17.50 -2.04 -1.33
N ASP A 49 16.28 -1.69 -1.79
CA ASP A 49 15.96 -0.53 -2.64
C ASP A 49 16.93 -0.28 -3.82
N SER A 50 17.53 -1.33 -4.37
CA SER A 50 18.62 -1.21 -5.35
C SER A 50 18.26 -1.66 -6.76
N GLU A 51 17.18 -2.41 -6.92
CA GLU A 51 16.78 -3.03 -8.20
C GLU A 51 15.34 -2.61 -8.56
N PRO A 52 15.17 -1.52 -9.34
CA PRO A 52 13.84 -0.98 -9.69
C PRO A 52 12.90 -2.01 -10.31
N GLN A 53 13.42 -2.91 -11.14
CA GLN A 53 12.63 -3.96 -11.78
C GLN A 53 12.00 -4.91 -10.76
N LEU A 54 12.73 -5.28 -9.70
CA LEU A 54 12.21 -6.15 -8.65
C LEU A 54 11.17 -5.43 -7.80
N LEU A 55 11.39 -4.14 -7.48
CA LEU A 55 10.42 -3.32 -6.74
C LEU A 55 9.09 -3.22 -7.50
N VAL A 56 9.13 -2.94 -8.80
CA VAL A 56 7.91 -2.87 -9.62
C VAL A 56 7.21 -4.24 -9.70
N ARG A 57 7.97 -5.33 -9.85
CA ARG A 57 7.39 -6.69 -9.84
C ARG A 57 6.76 -7.06 -8.50
N ALA A 58 7.42 -6.71 -7.39
CA ALA A 58 6.89 -6.88 -6.05
C ALA A 58 5.61 -6.07 -5.85
N CYS A 59 5.58 -4.81 -6.30
CA CYS A 59 4.39 -3.97 -6.27
C CYS A 59 3.22 -4.60 -7.03
N ASN A 60 3.45 -5.08 -8.26
CA ASN A 60 2.42 -5.75 -9.06
C ASN A 60 1.90 -7.01 -8.37
N GLN A 61 2.79 -7.79 -7.74
CA GLN A 61 2.40 -8.98 -6.99
C GLN A 61 1.55 -8.64 -5.78
N LEU A 62 1.92 -7.61 -5.00
CA LEU A 62 1.10 -7.10 -3.90
C LEU A 62 -0.25 -6.58 -4.40
N GLY A 63 -0.31 -5.97 -5.58
CA GLY A 63 -1.54 -5.48 -6.19
C GLY A 63 -2.58 -6.58 -6.39
N THR A 64 -2.13 -7.80 -6.70
CA THR A 64 -3.03 -8.97 -6.79
C THR A 64 -3.58 -9.38 -5.42
N PHE A 65 -2.84 -9.14 -4.33
CA PHE A 65 -3.29 -9.47 -2.98
C PHE A 65 -4.32 -8.47 -2.44
N LEU A 66 -4.36 -7.22 -2.93
CA LEU A 66 -5.35 -6.22 -2.50
C LEU A 66 -6.80 -6.64 -2.76
N SER A 67 -7.05 -7.47 -3.77
CA SER A 67 -8.38 -8.00 -4.09
C SER A 67 -8.57 -9.47 -3.69
N HIS A 68 -7.63 -10.01 -2.89
CA HIS A 68 -7.69 -11.40 -2.47
C HIS A 68 -8.87 -11.66 -1.52
N ARG A 69 -9.43 -12.87 -1.50
CA ARG A 69 -10.59 -13.22 -0.66
C ARG A 69 -10.29 -13.17 0.84
N GLU A 70 -9.07 -13.49 1.22
CA GLU A 70 -8.61 -13.51 2.62
C GLU A 70 -8.21 -12.11 3.09
N THR A 71 -8.87 -11.63 4.15
CA THR A 71 -8.62 -10.32 4.76
C THR A 71 -7.17 -10.16 5.21
N ASN A 72 -6.56 -11.20 5.77
CA ASN A 72 -5.17 -11.16 6.24
C ASN A 72 -4.18 -10.86 5.10
N LEU A 73 -4.44 -11.40 3.89
CA LEU A 73 -3.57 -11.14 2.74
C LEU A 73 -3.74 -9.71 2.22
N ARG A 74 -4.97 -9.18 2.23
CA ARG A 74 -5.23 -7.77 1.90
C ARG A 74 -4.54 -6.84 2.89
N TYR A 75 -4.63 -7.14 4.19
CA TYR A 75 -3.94 -6.40 5.25
C TYR A 75 -2.42 -6.35 5.02
N LEU A 76 -1.77 -7.52 4.87
CA LEU A 76 -0.32 -7.61 4.66
C LEU A 76 0.13 -6.92 3.36
N ALA A 77 -0.72 -6.95 2.32
CA ALA A 77 -0.44 -6.28 1.07
C ALA A 77 -0.44 -4.75 1.21
N LEU A 78 -1.44 -4.19 1.91
CA LEU A 78 -1.48 -2.74 2.19
C LEU A 78 -0.28 -2.30 3.03
N GLU A 79 0.06 -3.07 4.07
CA GLU A 79 1.22 -2.79 4.93
C GLU A 79 2.54 -2.81 4.14
N SER A 80 2.75 -3.83 3.31
CA SER A 80 3.96 -3.95 2.48
C SER A 80 4.02 -2.87 1.40
N MET A 81 2.89 -2.50 0.79
CA MET A 81 2.83 -1.41 -0.19
C MET A 81 3.14 -0.05 0.43
N CYS A 82 2.83 0.16 1.71
CA CYS A 82 3.17 1.40 2.40
C CYS A 82 4.69 1.63 2.42
N LEU A 83 5.46 0.56 2.55
CA LEU A 83 6.93 0.61 2.48
C LEU A 83 7.43 0.84 1.04
N LEU A 84 6.73 0.31 0.02
CA LEU A 84 7.06 0.60 -1.38
C LEU A 84 6.76 2.04 -1.79
N ALA A 85 5.75 2.66 -1.17
CA ALA A 85 5.37 4.04 -1.47
C ALA A 85 6.47 5.04 -1.08
N THR A 86 7.37 4.68 -0.16
CA THR A 86 8.49 5.55 0.25
C THR A 86 9.70 5.48 -0.68
N SER A 87 9.77 4.48 -1.57
CA SER A 87 10.86 4.37 -2.56
C SER A 87 10.52 5.16 -3.83
N GLU A 88 11.49 5.95 -4.31
CA GLU A 88 11.35 6.75 -5.54
C GLU A 88 11.13 5.88 -6.78
N PHE A 89 11.68 4.66 -6.79
CA PHE A 89 11.62 3.77 -7.96
C PHE A 89 10.27 3.07 -8.10
N SER A 90 9.56 2.81 -7.01
CA SER A 90 8.27 2.12 -7.00
C SER A 90 7.06 3.02 -6.80
N HIS A 91 7.26 4.30 -6.46
CA HIS A 91 6.17 5.23 -6.15
C HIS A 91 5.09 5.27 -7.25
N ASP A 92 5.50 5.39 -8.52
CA ASP A 92 4.58 5.40 -9.67
C ASP A 92 3.88 4.04 -9.89
N ALA A 93 4.51 2.93 -9.51
CA ALA A 93 3.88 1.62 -9.59
C ALA A 93 2.78 1.48 -8.54
N VAL A 94 3.00 1.97 -7.32
CA VAL A 94 2.00 1.97 -6.24
C VAL A 94 0.78 2.79 -6.64
N LYS A 95 0.98 3.95 -7.28
CA LYS A 95 -0.11 4.81 -7.77
C LYS A 95 -1.08 4.14 -8.73
N LYS A 96 -0.63 3.17 -9.52
CA LYS A 96 -1.52 2.41 -10.43
C LYS A 96 -2.60 1.62 -9.67
N HIS A 97 -2.40 1.37 -8.38
CA HIS A 97 -3.35 0.68 -7.52
C HIS A 97 -4.20 1.62 -6.65
N GLN A 98 -4.10 2.95 -6.82
CA GLN A 98 -4.79 3.95 -5.99
C GLN A 98 -6.30 3.68 -5.89
N ASP A 99 -6.98 3.43 -7.00
CA ASP A 99 -8.43 3.17 -6.99
C ASP A 99 -8.81 1.91 -6.19
N THR A 100 -7.95 0.89 -6.21
CA THR A 100 -8.16 -0.35 -5.43
C THR A 100 -7.97 -0.07 -3.93
N ILE A 101 -7.01 0.79 -3.58
CA ILE A 101 -6.74 1.19 -2.20
C ILE A 101 -7.88 2.07 -1.66
N ILE A 102 -8.38 3.03 -2.46
CA ILE A 102 -9.56 3.83 -2.14
C ILE A 102 -10.78 2.92 -1.96
N ASN A 103 -10.96 1.93 -2.83
CA ASN A 103 -12.05 0.97 -2.67
C ASN A 103 -11.91 0.14 -1.38
N SER A 104 -10.69 -0.22 -0.97
CA SER A 104 -10.42 -0.92 0.28
C SER A 104 -10.81 -0.05 1.49
N LEU A 105 -10.52 1.25 1.46
CA LEU A 105 -10.95 2.19 2.50
C LEU A 105 -12.48 2.21 2.69
N LYS A 106 -13.22 2.15 1.57
CA LYS A 106 -14.69 2.26 1.57
C LYS A 106 -15.41 0.95 1.90
N THR A 107 -14.88 -0.18 1.44
CA THR A 107 -15.65 -1.45 1.41
C THR A 107 -15.21 -2.47 2.45
N GLU A 108 -14.03 -2.31 3.06
CA GLU A 108 -13.54 -3.25 4.06
C GLU A 108 -14.34 -3.18 5.36
N ARG A 109 -14.68 -4.35 5.89
CA ARG A 109 -15.41 -4.47 7.16
C ARG A 109 -14.48 -4.32 8.36
N ASP A 110 -13.22 -4.69 8.18
CA ASP A 110 -12.22 -4.67 9.24
C ASP A 110 -11.61 -3.26 9.36
N VAL A 111 -11.70 -2.68 10.57
CA VAL A 111 -11.18 -1.33 10.86
C VAL A 111 -9.66 -1.28 10.66
N SER A 112 -8.93 -2.33 11.02
CA SER A 112 -7.47 -2.38 10.89
C SER A 112 -7.04 -2.39 9.42
N VAL A 113 -7.82 -3.00 8.52
CA VAL A 113 -7.55 -2.95 7.07
C VAL A 113 -7.84 -1.55 6.52
N ARG A 114 -8.94 -0.91 6.94
CA ARG A 114 -9.23 0.48 6.56
C ARG A 114 -8.14 1.44 7.03
N GLN A 115 -7.64 1.25 8.26
CA GLN A 115 -6.50 2.00 8.79
C GLN A 115 -5.25 1.84 7.91
N ARG A 116 -4.92 0.61 7.48
CA ARG A 116 -3.80 0.38 6.56
C ARG A 116 -4.00 1.02 5.18
N ALA A 117 -5.23 1.10 4.69
CA ALA A 117 -5.53 1.83 3.47
C ALA A 117 -5.30 3.35 3.64
N VAL A 118 -5.70 3.93 4.79
CA VAL A 118 -5.41 5.33 5.15
C VAL A 118 -3.89 5.57 5.19
N ASP A 119 -3.13 4.70 5.87
CA ASP A 119 -1.67 4.78 5.97
C ASP A 119 -1.02 4.82 4.58
N LEU A 120 -1.43 3.90 3.70
CA LEU A 120 -0.91 3.80 2.35
C LEU A 120 -1.28 5.02 1.50
N LEU A 121 -2.53 5.47 1.55
CA LEU A 121 -2.97 6.67 0.83
C LEU A 121 -2.17 7.91 1.26
N TYR A 122 -1.90 8.04 2.55
CA TYR A 122 -1.05 9.11 3.08
C TYR A 122 0.39 8.98 2.55
N ALA A 123 0.99 7.79 2.58
CA ALA A 123 2.36 7.56 2.15
C ALA A 123 2.57 7.77 0.63
N MET A 124 1.60 7.37 -0.20
CA MET A 124 1.69 7.49 -1.66
C MET A 124 1.23 8.85 -2.20
N CYS A 125 0.75 9.74 -1.32
CA CYS A 125 0.22 11.03 -1.72
C CYS A 125 1.33 11.96 -2.20
N ASP A 126 1.11 12.59 -3.33
CA ASP A 126 1.98 13.61 -3.91
C ASP A 126 1.15 14.73 -4.55
N ARG A 127 1.83 15.68 -5.22
CA ARG A 127 1.15 16.82 -5.86
C ARG A 127 0.17 16.43 -6.95
N SER A 128 0.33 15.26 -7.57
CA SER A 128 -0.51 14.82 -8.68
C SER A 128 -1.86 14.26 -8.23
N ASN A 129 -1.93 13.68 -7.02
CA ASN A 129 -3.12 12.99 -6.51
C ASN A 129 -3.67 13.54 -5.18
N ALA A 130 -3.03 14.54 -4.56
CA ALA A 130 -3.42 15.09 -3.26
C ALA A 130 -4.91 15.49 -3.18
N ASN A 131 -5.41 16.21 -4.19
CA ASN A 131 -6.81 16.64 -4.21
C ASN A 131 -7.80 15.46 -4.15
N GLN A 132 -7.52 14.39 -4.89
CA GLN A 132 -8.37 13.20 -4.91
C GLN A 132 -8.27 12.43 -3.60
N ILE A 133 -7.06 12.19 -3.10
CA ILE A 133 -6.83 11.45 -1.86
C ILE A 133 -7.48 12.17 -0.67
N VAL A 134 -7.26 13.47 -0.52
CA VAL A 134 -7.86 14.28 0.55
C VAL A 134 -9.39 14.26 0.47
N ALA A 135 -9.97 14.41 -0.72
CA ALA A 135 -11.42 14.35 -0.89
C ALA A 135 -12.00 13.00 -0.46
N GLU A 136 -11.34 11.89 -0.81
CA GLU A 136 -11.78 10.54 -0.44
C GLU A 136 -11.61 10.26 1.06
N MET A 137 -10.52 10.75 1.67
CA MET A 137 -10.31 10.64 3.12
C MET A 137 -11.36 11.45 3.90
N LEU A 138 -11.71 12.66 3.44
CA LEU A 138 -12.77 13.47 4.04
C LEU A 138 -14.14 12.79 3.91
N ALA A 139 -14.47 12.26 2.73
CA ALA A 139 -15.73 11.54 2.53
C ALA A 139 -15.85 10.31 3.44
N TYR A 140 -14.74 9.58 3.66
CA TYR A 140 -14.75 8.46 4.60
C TYR A 140 -14.85 8.93 6.06
N LEU A 141 -14.24 10.06 6.41
CA LEU A 141 -14.21 10.59 7.78
C LEU A 141 -15.60 10.77 8.40
N GLU A 142 -16.61 11.14 7.60
CA GLU A 142 -18.01 11.30 8.02
C GLU A 142 -18.59 10.02 8.65
N THR A 143 -18.14 8.85 8.18
CA THR A 143 -18.63 7.53 8.61
C THR A 143 -17.56 6.71 9.34
N ALA A 144 -16.37 7.27 9.53
CA ALA A 144 -15.24 6.60 10.16
C ALA A 144 -15.48 6.33 11.65
N ASP A 145 -14.96 5.20 12.13
CA ASP A 145 -15.00 4.83 13.55
C ASP A 145 -14.22 5.84 14.41
N TYR A 146 -14.68 6.07 15.65
CA TYR A 146 -14.04 7.03 16.55
C TYR A 146 -12.56 6.73 16.81
N SER A 147 -12.16 5.45 16.80
CA SER A 147 -10.78 5.03 17.06
C SER A 147 -9.77 5.47 16.01
N ILE A 148 -10.20 5.74 14.77
CA ILE A 148 -9.30 6.10 13.65
C ILE A 148 -9.41 7.56 13.25
N ARG A 149 -10.47 8.25 13.70
CA ARG A 149 -10.83 9.59 13.26
C ARG A 149 -9.76 10.63 13.59
N GLU A 150 -9.21 10.60 14.79
CA GLU A 150 -8.18 11.56 15.24
C GLU A 150 -6.94 11.50 14.33
N GLU A 151 -6.42 10.29 14.09
CA GLU A 151 -5.25 10.08 13.25
C GLU A 151 -5.51 10.48 11.80
N MET A 152 -6.71 10.18 11.28
CA MET A 152 -7.12 10.58 9.95
C MET A 152 -7.19 12.11 9.80
N VAL A 153 -7.79 12.83 10.75
CA VAL A 153 -7.87 14.30 10.73
C VAL A 153 -6.45 14.89 10.65
N LEU A 154 -5.53 14.39 11.47
CA LEU A 154 -4.14 14.84 11.46
C LEU A 154 -3.47 14.61 10.11
N LYS A 155 -3.63 13.42 9.52
CA LYS A 155 -3.08 13.10 8.19
C LYS A 155 -3.66 13.99 7.10
N VAL A 156 -4.97 14.20 7.08
CA VAL A 156 -5.62 15.08 6.10
C VAL A 156 -5.11 16.52 6.24
N ALA A 157 -4.99 17.02 7.47
CA ALA A 157 -4.45 18.35 7.73
C ALA A 157 -3.00 18.50 7.21
N ILE A 158 -2.13 17.52 7.48
CA ILE A 158 -0.74 17.51 7.00
C ILE A 158 -0.69 17.48 5.47
N LEU A 159 -1.51 16.64 4.82
CA LEU A 159 -1.55 16.57 3.35
C LEU A 159 -2.04 17.87 2.73
N ALA A 160 -3.08 18.48 3.31
CA ALA A 160 -3.60 19.75 2.87
C ALA A 160 -2.55 20.86 2.98
N GLU A 161 -1.86 20.95 4.12
CA GLU A 161 -0.78 21.94 4.32
C GLU A 161 0.38 21.73 3.35
N LYS A 162 0.78 20.46 3.14
CA LYS A 162 1.95 20.13 2.31
C LYS A 162 1.71 20.34 0.81
N TYR A 163 0.50 20.08 0.32
CA TYR A 163 0.21 20.01 -1.11
C TYR A 163 -0.75 21.09 -1.62
N ALA A 164 -1.23 22.00 -0.76
CA ALA A 164 -2.02 23.15 -1.20
C ALA A 164 -1.26 24.01 -2.20
N THR A 165 -1.80 24.13 -3.41
CA THR A 165 -1.32 25.07 -4.43
C THR A 165 -1.99 26.43 -4.32
N ASP A 166 -3.19 26.48 -3.75
CA ASP A 166 -3.94 27.70 -3.45
C ASP A 166 -4.54 27.63 -2.04
N TYR A 167 -4.69 28.81 -1.42
CA TYR A 167 -5.20 28.93 -0.06
C TYR A 167 -6.70 28.67 0.06
N THR A 168 -7.45 28.78 -1.05
CA THR A 168 -8.90 28.55 -1.05
C THR A 168 -9.19 27.08 -0.76
N TRP A 169 -8.52 26.18 -1.49
CA TRP A 169 -8.63 24.74 -1.29
C TRP A 169 -8.19 24.33 0.13
N TYR A 170 -7.09 24.89 0.64
CA TYR A 170 -6.65 24.64 2.00
C TYR A 170 -7.73 25.03 3.02
N VAL A 171 -8.27 26.24 2.93
CA VAL A 171 -9.32 26.73 3.84
C VAL A 171 -10.57 25.84 3.75
N ASP A 172 -11.00 25.45 2.55
CA ASP A 172 -12.14 24.56 2.36
C ASP A 172 -11.93 23.19 3.01
N VAL A 173 -10.72 22.63 2.92
CA VAL A 173 -10.38 21.36 3.56
C VAL A 173 -10.37 21.50 5.08
N ILE A 174 -9.71 22.52 5.63
CA ILE A 174 -9.64 22.73 7.08
C ILE A 174 -11.04 22.99 7.66
N LEU A 175 -11.89 23.76 6.99
CA LEU A 175 -13.26 24.01 7.44
C LEU A 175 -14.12 22.74 7.46
N LYS A 176 -13.83 21.76 6.60
CA LYS A 176 -14.50 20.44 6.63
C LYS A 176 -13.98 19.52 7.74
N LEU A 177 -12.81 19.79 8.30
CA LEU A 177 -12.24 19.02 9.41
C LEU A 177 -12.74 19.50 10.78
N ILE A 178 -13.24 20.74 10.87
CA ILE A 178 -13.77 21.37 12.09
C ILE A 178 -15.26 21.05 12.23
#